data_AF-A0A963RMG4-F1
#
_entry.id   AF-A0A963RMG4-F1
#
_cell.length_a   1.000
_cell.length_b   1.000
_cell.length_c   1.000
_cell.angle_alpha   90.00
_cell.angle_beta   90.00
_cell.angle_gamma   90.00
#
_symmetry.space_group_name_H-M   'P 1'
#
loop_
_entity.id
_entity.type
_entity.pdbx_description
1 polymer ?
#
loop_
_entity_poly.entity_id
_entity_poly.type
_entity_poly.pdbx_seq_one_letter_code
_entity_poly.pdbx_strand_id
1 'polypeptide(L)'
;GGGQVDITSGKLVFSDSEAYWVENGKIQYPVKGATLIGSGPESLKKISMIGNDMRLDSGVGTCGKEGQSVPVGVGQPTLRIDGLTVGGTA
;
A
#
# COMPACT_ATOMS: atom_id res chain seq x y z
N GLY A 1 -6.19 1.29 -6.85
CA GLY A 1 -5.90 -0.14 -6.61
C GLY A 1 -6.91 -0.74 -5.65
N GLY A 2 -6.58 -1.90 -5.08
CA GLY A 2 -7.34 -2.58 -4.03
C GLY A 2 -6.41 -3.42 -3.17
N GLY A 3 -6.95 -4.10 -2.17
CA GLY A 3 -6.15 -4.98 -1.32
C GLY A 3 -6.99 -6.01 -0.58
N GLN A 4 -6.30 -7.03 -0.08
CA GLN A 4 -6.88 -8.09 0.73
C GLN A 4 -5.96 -8.42 1.88
N VAL A 5 -6.55 -8.80 3.01
CA VAL A 5 -5.84 -9.29 4.18
C VAL A 5 -6.40 -10.64 4.61
N ASP A 6 -5.52 -11.58 4.91
CA ASP A 6 -5.84 -12.75 5.71
C ASP A 6 -5.53 -12.39 7.17
N ILE A 7 -6.59 -12.20 7.97
CA ILE A 7 -6.48 -11.79 9.36
C ILE A 7 -5.90 -12.88 10.27
N THR A 8 -5.97 -14.15 9.87
CA THR A 8 -5.44 -15.27 10.67
C THR A 8 -3.93 -15.36 10.53
N SER A 9 -3.41 -15.19 9.30
CA SER A 9 -1.97 -15.22 9.06
C SER A 9 -1.30 -13.84 9.12
N GLY A 10 -2.08 -12.75 9.15
CA GLY A 10 -1.61 -11.37 9.11
C GLY A 10 -1.03 -10.96 7.76
N LYS A 11 -1.15 -11.81 6.72
CA LYS A 11 -0.65 -11.53 5.37
C LYS A 11 -1.57 -10.56 4.66
N LEU A 12 -0.97 -9.57 4.02
CA LEU A 12 -1.67 -8.59 3.21
C LEU A 12 -1.08 -8.53 1.80
N VAL A 13 -1.95 -8.20 0.87
CA VAL A 13 -1.62 -7.97 -0.53
C VAL A 13 -2.28 -6.68 -0.97
N PHE A 14 -1.49 -5.77 -1.53
CA PHE A 14 -1.99 -4.57 -2.19
C PHE A 14 -1.51 -4.56 -3.64
N SER A 15 -2.37 -4.10 -4.53
CA SER A 15 -2.03 -3.92 -5.94
C SER A 15 -1.99 -2.44 -6.27
N ASP A 16 -0.81 -1.96 -6.65
CA ASP A 16 -0.58 -0.57 -7.01
C ASP A 16 -1.21 -0.28 -8.37
N SER A 17 -1.94 0.83 -8.46
CA SER A 17 -2.45 1.35 -9.74
C SER A 17 -1.42 2.22 -10.47
N GLU A 18 -0.44 2.76 -9.75
CA GLU A 18 0.63 3.62 -10.26
C GLU A 18 1.87 3.45 -9.38
N ALA A 19 3.04 3.28 -10.00
CA ALA A 19 4.31 3.08 -9.29
C ALA A 19 5.48 3.61 -10.13
N TYR A 20 6.54 4.05 -9.44
CA TYR A 20 7.75 4.60 -10.07
C TYR A 20 9.01 4.05 -9.42
N TRP A 21 10.08 3.92 -10.22
CA TRP A 21 11.40 3.62 -9.69
C TRP A 21 12.03 4.86 -9.04
N VAL A 22 12.62 4.72 -7.86
CA VAL A 22 13.35 5.78 -7.17
C VAL A 22 14.81 5.40 -7.07
N GLU A 23 15.68 6.24 -7.59
CA GLU A 23 17.12 6.03 -7.57
C GLU A 23 17.82 7.33 -7.16
N ASN A 24 18.78 7.23 -6.23
CA ASN A 24 19.53 8.37 -5.70
C ASN A 24 18.63 9.53 -5.20
N GLY A 25 17.51 9.17 -4.56
CA GLY A 25 16.55 10.14 -4.01
C GLY A 25 15.69 10.86 -5.05
N LYS A 26 15.69 10.40 -6.31
CA LYS A 26 14.89 11.00 -7.39
C LYS A 26 13.98 9.96 -8.03
N ILE A 27 12.75 10.37 -8.31
CA ILE A 27 11.79 9.61 -9.11
C ILE A 27 12.32 9.53 -10.55
N GLN A 28 12.32 8.33 -11.12
CA GLN A 28 12.79 8.05 -12.46
C GLN A 28 11.59 7.77 -13.38
N TYR A 29 11.45 6.54 -13.86
CA TYR A 29 10.42 6.12 -14.81
C TYR A 29 9.29 5.33 -14.11
N PRO A 30 8.08 5.31 -14.70
CA PRO A 30 6.98 4.49 -14.20
C PRO A 30 7.30 3.00 -14.38
N VAL A 31 6.88 2.19 -13.41
CA VAL A 31 6.97 0.72 -13.47
C VAL A 31 5.57 0.13 -13.59
N LYS A 32 5.45 -0.98 -14.34
CA LYS A 32 4.15 -1.67 -14.48
C LYS A 32 3.72 -2.23 -13.12
N GLY A 33 2.41 -2.15 -12.87
CA GLY A 33 1.77 -2.43 -11.58
C GLY A 33 2.43 -3.59 -10.83
N ALA A 34 2.88 -3.29 -9.62
CA ALA A 34 3.49 -4.26 -8.74
C ALA A 34 2.47 -4.71 -7.69
N THR A 35 2.58 -5.98 -7.31
CA THR A 35 1.88 -6.48 -6.13
C THR A 35 2.80 -6.36 -4.94
N LEU A 36 2.40 -5.60 -3.93
CA LEU A 36 3.12 -5.49 -2.67
C LEU A 36 2.64 -6.61 -1.73
N ILE A 37 3.59 -7.40 -1.23
CA ILE A 37 3.30 -8.54 -0.36
C ILE A 37 4.05 -8.36 0.96
N GLY A 38 3.33 -8.52 2.08
CA GLY A 38 3.92 -8.38 3.41
C GLY A 38 3.03 -8.95 4.51
N SER A 39 3.55 -8.88 5.74
CA SER A 39 2.77 -9.09 6.95
C SER A 39 2.44 -7.72 7.53
N GLY A 40 1.16 -7.44 7.83
CA GLY A 40 0.72 -6.13 8.30
C GLY A 40 1.49 -5.64 9.52
N PRO A 41 1.52 -6.38 10.63
CA PRO A 41 2.27 -5.99 11.82
C PRO A 41 3.76 -5.77 11.57
N GLU A 42 4.39 -6.59 10.73
CA GLU A 42 5.81 -6.44 10.42
C GLU A 42 6.09 -5.26 9.48
N SER A 43 5.23 -5.01 8.50
CA SER A 43 5.32 -3.85 7.62
C SER A 43 5.18 -2.54 8.39
N LEU A 44 4.28 -2.48 9.39
CA LEU A 44 4.12 -1.30 10.25
C LEU A 44 5.38 -0.98 11.07
N LYS A 45 6.07 -2.02 11.57
CA LYS A 45 7.35 -1.86 12.29
C LYS A 45 8.49 -1.34 11.40
N LYS A 46 8.36 -1.51 10.08
CA LYS A 46 9.37 -1.07 9.11
C LYS A 46 9.09 0.33 8.54
N ILE A 47 8.09 1.04 9.06
CA ILE A 47 7.89 2.45 8.75
C ILE A 47 9.01 3.27 9.39
N SER A 48 9.88 3.84 8.56
CA SER A 48 11.05 4.60 9.02
C SER A 48 10.88 6.12 8.89
N MET A 49 9.95 6.59 8.06
CA MET A 49 9.65 8.01 7.89
C MET A 49 8.15 8.24 7.69
N ILE A 50 7.67 9.36 8.25
CA ILE A 50 6.28 9.83 8.14
C ILE A 50 6.33 11.30 7.71
N GLY A 51 5.65 11.62 6.61
CA GLY A 51 5.49 12.96 6.06
C GLY A 51 4.49 13.80 6.85
N ASN A 52 4.43 15.08 6.53
CA ASN A 52 3.55 16.07 7.15
C ASN A 52 2.36 16.46 6.26
N ASP A 53 2.04 15.63 5.28
CA ASP A 53 1.14 15.88 4.14
C ASP A 53 -0.09 14.97 4.15
N MET A 54 -0.66 14.76 5.33
CA MET A 54 -1.83 13.91 5.57
C MET A 54 -3.02 14.26 4.67
N ARG A 55 -3.56 13.26 3.95
CA ARG A 55 -4.79 13.38 3.16
C ARG A 55 -5.65 12.11 3.25
N LEU A 56 -6.97 12.30 3.23
CA LEU A 56 -7.93 11.21 3.04
C LEU A 56 -8.17 10.95 1.55
N ASP A 57 -8.67 9.76 1.21
CA ASP A 57 -9.12 9.46 -0.14
C ASP A 57 -10.30 10.35 -0.57
N SER A 58 -10.58 10.39 -1.87
CA SER A 58 -11.63 11.22 -2.45
C SER A 58 -13.07 10.70 -2.24
N GLY A 59 -13.27 9.79 -1.28
CA GLY A 59 -14.57 9.18 -0.96
C GLY A 59 -14.95 8.02 -1.90
N VAL A 60 -13.97 7.26 -2.37
CA VAL A 60 -14.17 6.16 -3.33
C VAL A 60 -14.06 4.76 -2.69
N GLY A 61 -13.63 4.70 -1.43
CA GLY A 61 -13.39 3.45 -0.71
C GLY A 61 -14.65 2.63 -0.44
N THR A 62 -14.57 1.32 -0.69
CA THR A 62 -15.60 0.34 -0.33
C THR A 62 -14.93 -0.84 0.38
N CYS A 63 -15.45 -1.24 1.54
CA CYS A 63 -14.95 -2.37 2.31
C CYS A 63 -15.91 -3.56 2.20
N GLY A 64 -15.36 -4.72 1.87
CA GLY A 64 -16.07 -5.99 1.82
C GLY A 64 -15.75 -6.89 3.02
N LYS A 65 -16.76 -7.40 3.72
CA LYS A 65 -16.59 -8.43 4.76
C LYS A 65 -17.79 -9.37 4.79
N GLU A 66 -17.55 -10.68 4.71
CA GLU A 66 -18.61 -11.71 4.74
C GLU A 66 -19.75 -11.44 3.75
N GLY A 67 -19.41 -10.98 2.54
CA GLY A 67 -20.38 -10.63 1.50
C GLY A 67 -21.09 -9.29 1.69
N GLN A 68 -20.89 -8.59 2.81
CA GLN A 68 -21.38 -7.24 3.03
C GLN A 68 -20.43 -6.21 2.42
N SER A 69 -20.99 -5.12 1.92
CA SER A 69 -20.25 -4.02 1.30
C SER A 69 -20.67 -2.70 1.94
N VAL A 70 -19.70 -1.92 2.43
CA VAL A 70 -19.95 -0.64 3.09
C VAL A 70 -18.99 0.45 2.59
N PRO A 71 -19.44 1.70 2.40
CA PRO A 71 -18.55 2.83 2.11
C PRO A 71 -17.59 3.07 3.27
N VAL A 72 -16.30 3.26 2.98
CA VAL A 72 -15.27 3.55 3.98
C VAL A 72 -14.30 4.60 3.46
N GLY A 73 -13.67 5.33 4.38
CA GLY A 73 -12.55 6.23 4.07
C GLY A 73 -11.22 5.66 4.54
N VAL A 74 -10.16 5.95 3.80
CA VAL A 74 -8.76 5.65 4.18
C VAL A 74 -7.90 6.89 4.02
N GLY A 75 -6.77 6.94 4.71
CA GLY A 75 -5.82 8.03 4.51
C GLY A 75 -4.50 7.79 5.23
N GLN A 76 -3.47 8.44 4.70
CA GLN A 76 -2.13 8.48 5.28
C GLN A 76 -1.41 9.74 4.78
N PRO A 77 -0.37 10.22 5.48
CA PRO A 77 0.64 11.06 4.84
C PRO A 77 1.51 10.21 3.90
N THR A 78 2.43 10.86 3.20
CA THR A 78 3.53 10.15 2.56
C THR A 78 4.33 9.41 3.64
N LEU A 79 4.67 8.14 3.42
CA LEU A 79 5.47 7.35 4.36
C LEU A 79 6.47 6.47 3.63
N ARG A 80 7.52 6.06 4.33
CA ARG A 80 8.54 5.15 3.83
C ARG A 80 8.51 3.86 4.62
N ILE A 81 8.35 2.73 3.92
CA ILE A 81 8.48 1.37 4.47
C ILE A 81 9.78 0.78 3.94
N ASP A 82 10.68 0.40 4.84
CA ASP A 82 11.91 -0.29 4.45
C ASP A 82 11.66 -1.79 4.28
N GLY A 83 12.33 -2.43 3.31
CA GLY A 83 12.34 -3.90 3.17
C GLY A 83 10.96 -4.55 2.95
N LEU A 84 10.15 -3.98 2.05
CA LEU A 84 8.90 -4.57 1.54
C LEU A 84 9.14 -5.31 0.21
N THR A 85 8.47 -6.45 0.01
CA THR A 85 8.60 -7.23 -1.23
C THR A 85 7.74 -6.65 -2.35
N VAL A 86 8.36 -6.41 -3.50
CA VAL A 86 7.71 -5.88 -4.72
C VAL A 86 7.61 -6.99 -5.75
N GLY A 87 6.39 -7.47 -6.02
CA GLY A 87 6.10 -8.49 -7.02
C GLY A 87 5.88 -7.88 -8.40
N GLY A 88 6.98 -7.62 -9.13
CA GLY A 88 6.97 -7.16 -10.52
C GLY A 88 7.92 -7.97 -11.39
N THR A 89 7.83 -7.78 -12.72
CA THR A 89 8.82 -8.27 -13.68
C THR A 89 9.60 -7.07 -14.23
N ALA A 90 10.93 -7.16 -14.24
CA ALA A 90 11.83 -6.10 -14.71
C ALA A 90 11.69 -5.82 -16.22
#